data_AF-A0A317UK94-F1
#
_entry.id   AF-A0A317UK94-F1
#
_cell.length_a   1.000
_cell.length_b   1.000
_cell.length_c   1.000
_cell.angle_alpha   90.00
_cell.angle_beta   90.00
_cell.angle_gamma   90.00
#
_symmetry.space_group_name_H-M   'P 1'
#
loop_
_entity.id
_entity.type
_entity.pdbx_description
1 polymer ?
#
loop_
_entity_poly.entity_id
_entity_poly.type
_entity_poly.pdbx_seq_one_letter_code
_entity_poly.pdbx_strand_id
1 'polypeptide(L)'
;MLSNLLAIMAITIYNQMYGASAVLELITRYNKIATDVMQVGGFAAMVSTVKGLAVGITVLLYLIDLAGKVTEKNFSIEQFFKATLRFVVSYFFILYSDVITNYLIEAGTGITIDTVKDSGFAFFTDDPDNKTLLINGIKDMKAIETLGFVISSIIPWLFSMIGEVILQIVLISRILELVVMVTFAPLSISDIYREGTASPGVQYMKRVLALSLQVIVIILINAATQAIIFAIINKGSNVTIGQTITDILVEAEYSESKNVALANGSAKFTVDSVRTFMKTLTGQDSLVKVIGVLLARLGLIWNSMPLCEEITGAK
;
A
#
# COMPACT_ATOMS: atom_id res chain seq x y z
N MET A 1 -25.37 16.50 -16.63
CA MET A 1 -24.53 15.38 -17.12
C MET A 1 -23.06 15.79 -17.21
N LEU A 2 -22.73 16.88 -17.92
CA LEU A 2 -21.36 17.37 -18.07
C LEU A 2 -20.67 17.73 -16.74
N SER A 3 -21.40 18.36 -15.81
CA SER A 3 -20.88 18.75 -14.49
C SER A 3 -20.48 17.53 -13.64
N ASN A 4 -21.24 16.44 -13.73
CA ASN A 4 -20.94 15.20 -13.01
C ASN A 4 -19.69 14.52 -13.59
N LEU A 5 -19.54 14.54 -14.92
CA LEU A 5 -18.35 14.02 -15.58
C LEU A 5 -17.11 14.80 -15.16
N LEU A 6 -17.16 16.14 -15.21
CA LEU A 6 -16.05 16.99 -14.82
C LEU A 6 -15.67 16.79 -13.35
N ALA A 7 -16.66 16.68 -12.46
CA ALA A 7 -16.42 16.40 -11.04
C ALA A 7 -15.71 15.05 -10.85
N ILE A 8 -16.15 13.98 -11.54
CA ILE A 8 -15.49 12.67 -11.47
C ILE A 8 -14.05 12.78 -11.96
N MET A 9 -13.81 13.44 -13.10
CA MET A 9 -12.46 13.61 -13.64
C MET A 9 -11.57 14.38 -12.67
N ALA A 10 -12.08 15.48 -12.10
CA ALA A 10 -11.35 16.31 -11.15
C ALA A 10 -11.01 15.55 -9.86
N ILE A 11 -11.95 14.78 -9.33
CA ILE A 11 -11.73 13.96 -8.12
C ILE A 11 -10.71 12.85 -8.39
N THR A 12 -10.80 12.15 -9.54
CA THR A 12 -9.82 11.12 -9.90
C THR A 12 -8.43 11.72 -10.05
N ILE A 13 -8.30 12.85 -10.74
CA ILE A 13 -7.03 13.57 -10.87
C ILE A 13 -6.52 14.00 -9.51
N TYR A 14 -7.37 14.62 -8.67
CA TYR A 14 -6.99 15.03 -7.32
C TYR A 14 -6.47 13.84 -6.51
N ASN A 15 -7.27 12.78 -6.38
CA ASN A 15 -6.93 11.61 -5.58
C ASN A 15 -5.67 10.88 -6.07
N GLN A 16 -5.40 10.89 -7.38
CA GLN A 16 -4.25 10.20 -7.94
C GLN A 16 -3.00 11.06 -8.01
N MET A 17 -3.12 12.38 -8.15
CA MET A 17 -1.98 13.28 -8.37
C MET A 17 -1.61 14.09 -7.13
N TYR A 18 -2.58 14.34 -6.24
CA TYR A 18 -2.47 15.29 -5.14
C TYR A 18 -2.99 14.74 -3.78
N GLY A 19 -3.79 13.67 -3.79
CA GLY A 19 -4.30 12.99 -2.60
C GLY A 19 -3.49 11.73 -2.27
N ALA A 20 -3.26 11.47 -0.98
CA ALA A 20 -2.67 10.21 -0.51
C ALA A 20 -3.73 9.20 -0.06
N SER A 21 -4.99 9.64 0.09
CA SER A 21 -6.10 8.83 0.59
C SER A 21 -6.47 7.65 -0.29
N ALA A 22 -6.43 7.79 -1.61
CA ALA A 22 -6.79 6.68 -2.50
C ALA A 22 -5.81 5.51 -2.36
N VAL A 23 -4.50 5.81 -2.32
CA VAL A 23 -3.47 4.78 -2.13
C VAL A 23 -3.56 4.17 -0.73
N LEU A 24 -3.85 4.98 0.29
CA LEU A 24 -4.09 4.50 1.65
C LEU A 24 -5.33 3.61 1.77
N GLU A 25 -6.46 4.01 1.20
CA GLU A 25 -7.71 3.25 1.26
C GLU A 25 -7.53 1.91 0.53
N LEU A 26 -6.87 1.94 -0.64
CA LEU A 26 -6.46 0.75 -1.36
C LEU A 26 -5.60 -0.14 -0.47
N ILE A 27 -4.53 0.40 0.12
CA ILE A 27 -3.64 -0.35 1.02
C ILE A 27 -4.37 -0.93 2.23
N THR A 28 -5.22 -0.16 2.91
CA THR A 28 -5.97 -0.60 4.09
C THR A 28 -6.94 -1.70 3.71
N ARG A 29 -7.64 -1.55 2.57
CA ARG A 29 -8.52 -2.57 2.01
C ARG A 29 -7.75 -3.84 1.69
N TYR A 30 -6.58 -3.73 1.08
CA TYR A 30 -5.73 -4.86 0.71
C TYR A 30 -5.10 -5.54 1.93
N ASN A 31 -4.69 -4.80 2.95
CA ASN A 31 -4.22 -5.37 4.23
C ASN A 31 -5.36 -6.12 4.93
N LYS A 32 -6.57 -5.55 4.95
CA LYS A 32 -7.76 -6.25 5.48
C LYS A 32 -8.04 -7.54 4.71
N ILE A 33 -8.00 -7.50 3.38
CA ILE A 33 -8.15 -8.70 2.55
C ILE A 33 -7.08 -9.74 2.88
N ALA A 34 -5.81 -9.33 3.06
CA ALA A 34 -4.74 -10.25 3.43
C ALA A 34 -5.01 -10.93 4.78
N THR A 35 -5.41 -10.16 5.80
CA THR A 35 -5.77 -10.71 7.12
C THR A 35 -6.98 -11.62 7.05
N ASP A 36 -8.03 -11.22 6.32
CA ASP A 36 -9.27 -11.99 6.18
C ASP A 36 -9.01 -13.33 5.47
N VAL A 37 -8.18 -13.35 4.42
CA VAL A 37 -7.80 -14.58 3.69
C VAL A 37 -7.05 -15.55 4.61
N MET A 38 -6.17 -15.05 5.48
CA MET A 38 -5.41 -15.89 6.41
C MET A 38 -6.30 -16.56 7.48
N GLN A 39 -7.49 -16.03 7.74
CA GLN A 39 -8.45 -16.57 8.71
C GLN A 39 -9.46 -17.54 8.08
N VAL A 40 -9.44 -17.74 6.77
CA VAL A 40 -10.33 -18.70 6.10
C VAL A 40 -9.97 -20.12 6.54
N GLY A 41 -10.97 -20.90 6.99
CA GLY A 41 -10.74 -22.25 7.53
C GLY A 41 -9.99 -23.20 6.59
N GLY A 42 -10.20 -23.08 5.27
CA GLY A 42 -9.44 -23.82 4.27
C GLY A 42 -7.93 -23.48 4.25
N PHE A 43 -7.60 -22.20 4.47
CA PHE A 43 -6.21 -21.74 4.55
C PHE A 43 -5.55 -22.26 5.83
N ALA A 44 -6.24 -22.15 6.97
CA ALA A 44 -5.75 -22.68 8.24
C ALA A 44 -5.48 -24.21 8.17
N ALA A 45 -6.36 -24.97 7.51
CA ALA A 45 -6.17 -26.40 7.28
C ALA A 45 -4.95 -26.69 6.40
N MET A 46 -4.71 -25.88 5.36
CA MET A 46 -3.53 -26.00 4.50
C MET A 46 -2.25 -25.73 5.28
N VAL A 47 -2.17 -24.63 6.04
CA VAL A 47 -1.03 -24.30 6.89
C VAL A 47 -0.75 -25.43 7.89
N SER A 48 -1.78 -25.98 8.55
CA SER A 48 -1.63 -27.10 9.47
C SER A 48 -1.06 -28.35 8.81
N THR A 49 -1.49 -28.65 7.59
CA THR A 49 -0.97 -29.79 6.81
C THR A 49 0.51 -29.60 6.50
N VAL A 50 0.90 -28.39 6.08
CA VAL A 50 2.28 -28.03 5.77
C VAL A 50 3.16 -28.05 7.02
N LYS A 51 2.66 -27.61 8.18
CA LYS A 51 3.34 -27.76 9.48
C LYS A 51 3.66 -29.23 9.79
N GLY A 52 2.70 -30.14 9.57
CA GLY A 52 2.92 -31.58 9.75
C GLY A 52 4.06 -32.12 8.87
N LEU A 53 4.09 -31.72 7.60
CA LEU A 53 5.17 -32.07 6.67
C LEU A 53 6.52 -31.51 7.11
N ALA A 54 6.57 -30.24 7.53
CA ALA A 54 7.78 -29.58 8.01
C ALA A 54 8.40 -30.28 9.23
N VAL A 55 7.56 -30.70 10.19
CA VAL A 55 8.01 -31.49 11.34
C VAL A 55 8.60 -32.82 10.88
N GLY A 56 7.94 -33.52 9.94
CA GLY A 56 8.45 -34.77 9.37
C GLY A 56 9.83 -34.61 8.72
N ILE A 57 10.02 -33.55 7.93
CA ILE A 57 11.32 -33.21 7.32
C ILE A 57 12.37 -32.95 8.39
N THR A 58 12.04 -32.16 9.42
CA THR A 58 12.97 -31.83 10.51
C THR A 58 13.41 -33.08 11.28
N VAL A 59 12.50 -34.03 11.50
CA VAL A 59 12.81 -35.32 12.13
C VAL A 59 13.81 -36.11 11.27
N LEU A 60 13.60 -36.17 9.95
CA LEU A 60 14.53 -36.84 9.05
C LEU A 60 15.92 -36.18 9.07
N LEU A 61 15.99 -34.85 9.03
CA LEU A 61 17.25 -34.10 9.12
C LEU A 61 17.99 -34.36 10.44
N TYR A 62 17.24 -34.43 11.55
CA TYR A 62 17.78 -34.76 12.86
C TYR A 62 18.38 -36.18 12.90
N LEU A 63 17.67 -37.18 12.36
CA LEU A 63 18.16 -38.56 12.31
C LEU A 63 19.41 -38.69 11.43
N ILE A 64 19.46 -37.98 10.30
CA ILE A 64 20.63 -37.96 9.41
C ILE A 64 21.85 -37.35 10.13
N ASP A 65 21.67 -36.22 10.83
CA ASP A 65 22.74 -35.57 11.58
C ASP A 65 23.28 -36.45 12.73
N LEU A 66 22.39 -37.15 13.45
CA LEU A 66 22.81 -38.12 14.46
C LEU A 66 23.57 -39.31 13.85
N ALA A 67 23.08 -39.89 12.76
CA ALA A 67 23.74 -41.00 12.08
C ALA A 67 25.14 -40.61 11.56
N GLY A 68 25.28 -39.39 11.03
CA GLY A 68 26.57 -38.83 10.63
C GLY A 68 27.57 -38.77 11.79
N LYS A 69 27.15 -38.21 12.93
CA LYS A 69 27.99 -38.09 14.14
C LYS A 69 28.40 -39.43 14.74
N VAL A 70 27.52 -40.43 14.70
CA VAL A 70 27.85 -41.82 15.09
C VAL A 70 28.90 -42.41 14.16
N THR A 71 28.77 -42.19 12.86
CA THR A 71 29.69 -42.74 11.83
C THR A 71 31.07 -42.09 11.91
N GLU A 72 31.15 -40.79 12.20
CA GLU A 72 32.41 -40.05 12.36
C GLU A 72 33.17 -40.38 13.65
N LYS A 73 32.67 -41.28 14.50
CA LYS A 73 33.21 -41.61 15.85
C LYS A 73 33.36 -40.40 16.79
N ASN A 74 32.73 -39.28 16.45
CA ASN A 74 32.70 -38.04 17.24
C ASN A 74 31.48 -37.99 18.18
N PHE A 75 30.79 -39.11 18.36
CA PHE A 75 29.57 -39.18 19.14
C PHE A 75 29.85 -39.00 20.64
N SER A 76 29.68 -37.77 21.11
CA SER A 76 29.66 -37.44 22.54
C SER A 76 28.25 -37.07 22.98
N ILE A 77 27.98 -37.23 24.29
CA ILE A 77 26.74 -36.77 24.93
C ILE A 77 26.47 -35.28 24.66
N GLU A 78 27.52 -34.47 24.58
CA GLU A 78 27.40 -33.05 24.27
C GLU A 78 26.90 -32.82 22.84
N GLN A 79 27.42 -33.58 21.85
CA GLN A 79 26.97 -33.46 20.46
C GLN A 79 25.54 -33.94 20.26
N PHE A 80 25.14 -35.01 20.98
CA PHE A 80 23.76 -35.47 21.03
C PHE A 80 22.85 -34.38 21.61
N PHE A 81 23.20 -33.83 22.76
CA PHE A 81 22.41 -32.78 23.42
C PHE A 81 22.27 -31.52 22.53
N LYS A 82 23.34 -31.09 21.86
CA LYS A 82 23.30 -29.97 20.90
C LYS A 82 22.38 -30.25 19.71
N ALA A 83 22.40 -31.48 19.17
CA ALA A 83 21.51 -31.87 18.08
C ALA A 83 20.04 -31.86 18.53
N THR A 84 19.75 -32.43 19.70
CA THR A 84 18.40 -32.47 20.26
C THR A 84 17.89 -31.07 20.57
N LEU A 85 18.74 -30.18 21.11
CA LEU A 85 18.37 -28.79 21.37
C LEU A 85 17.98 -28.06 20.07
N ARG A 86 18.76 -28.21 18.99
CA ARG A 86 18.43 -27.64 17.68
C ARG A 86 17.11 -28.19 17.15
N PHE A 87 16.86 -29.48 17.29
CA PHE A 87 15.60 -30.11 16.88
C PHE A 87 14.40 -29.51 17.62
N VAL A 88 14.49 -29.40 18.95
CA VAL A 88 13.41 -28.83 19.79
C VAL A 88 13.15 -27.37 19.41
N VAL A 89 14.21 -26.58 19.21
CA VAL A 89 14.08 -25.18 18.78
C VAL A 89 13.39 -25.12 17.41
N SER A 90 13.86 -25.85 16.40
CA SER A 90 13.23 -25.87 15.07
C SER A 90 11.77 -26.31 15.13
N TYR A 91 11.43 -27.28 15.96
CA TYR A 91 10.04 -27.71 16.17
C TYR A 91 9.15 -26.58 16.71
N PHE A 92 9.61 -25.82 17.71
CA PHE A 92 8.88 -24.65 18.20
C PHE A 92 8.71 -23.58 17.13
N PHE A 93 9.75 -23.29 16.35
CA PHE A 93 9.67 -22.33 15.25
C PHE A 93 8.64 -22.76 14.17
N ILE A 94 8.54 -24.05 13.87
CA ILE A 94 7.54 -24.60 12.94
C ILE A 94 6.13 -24.46 13.50
N LEU A 95 5.92 -24.82 14.77
CA LEU A 95 4.61 -24.75 15.41
C LEU A 95 4.05 -23.32 15.43
N TYR A 96 4.91 -22.33 15.69
CA TYR A 96 4.56 -20.92 15.78
C TYR A 96 4.84 -20.13 14.49
N SER A 97 5.11 -20.79 13.37
CA SER A 97 5.49 -20.15 12.10
C SER A 97 4.45 -19.14 11.59
N ASP A 98 3.17 -19.46 11.68
CA ASP A 98 2.05 -18.55 11.37
C ASP A 98 2.04 -17.32 12.27
N VAL A 99 2.23 -17.50 13.57
CA VAL A 99 2.31 -16.40 14.55
C VAL A 99 3.51 -15.50 14.25
N ILE A 100 4.67 -16.07 13.95
CA ILE A 100 5.89 -15.34 13.59
C ILE A 100 5.66 -14.53 12.32
N THR A 101 5.11 -15.15 11.27
CA THR A 101 4.82 -14.48 10.01
C THR A 101 3.80 -13.37 10.18
N ASN A 102 2.76 -13.56 11.01
CA ASN A 102 1.80 -12.52 11.34
C ASN A 102 2.45 -11.34 12.07
N TYR A 103 3.32 -11.59 13.05
CA TYR A 103 4.06 -10.52 13.72
C TYR A 103 4.95 -9.73 12.75
N LEU A 104 5.58 -10.38 11.77
CA LEU A 104 6.36 -9.69 10.75
C LEU A 104 5.48 -8.80 9.86
N ILE A 105 4.29 -9.29 9.48
CA ILE A 105 3.30 -8.53 8.72
C ILE A 105 2.78 -7.33 9.54
N GLU A 106 2.45 -7.54 10.80
CA GLU A 106 2.00 -6.49 11.73
C GLU A 106 3.09 -5.45 11.97
N ALA A 107 4.36 -5.86 12.13
CA ALA A 107 5.47 -4.93 12.26
C ALA A 107 5.62 -4.03 11.02
N GLY A 108 5.55 -4.60 9.82
CA GLY A 108 5.60 -3.82 8.58
C GLY A 108 4.35 -2.96 8.34
N THR A 109 3.17 -3.38 8.79
CA THR A 109 1.92 -2.63 8.59
C THR A 109 1.67 -1.59 9.68
N GLY A 110 2.11 -1.81 10.92
CA GLY A 110 1.96 -0.85 12.03
C GLY A 110 2.70 0.46 11.77
N ILE A 111 3.93 0.39 11.24
CA ILE A 111 4.70 1.57 10.82
C ILE A 111 3.96 2.35 9.70
N THR A 112 3.13 1.67 8.90
CA THR A 112 2.32 2.30 7.84
C THR A 112 1.28 3.24 8.42
N ILE A 113 0.53 2.80 9.43
CA ILE A 113 -0.63 3.52 9.97
C ILE A 113 -0.19 4.83 10.64
N ASP A 114 0.95 4.82 11.33
CA ASP A 114 1.44 6.01 12.04
C ASP A 114 2.08 7.03 11.09
N THR A 115 2.73 6.58 10.01
CA THR A 115 3.27 7.48 8.95
C THR A 115 2.15 8.21 8.19
N VAL A 116 0.96 7.61 8.14
CA VAL A 116 -0.16 8.11 7.35
C VAL A 116 -1.04 9.11 8.11
N LYS A 117 -1.18 8.97 9.43
CA LYS A 117 -2.05 9.86 10.23
C LYS A 117 -1.63 11.33 10.19
N ASP A 118 -0.35 11.61 10.01
CA ASP A 118 0.20 12.97 9.90
C ASP A 118 0.10 13.58 8.50
N SER A 119 -0.47 12.85 7.54
CA SER A 119 -0.35 13.21 6.12
C SER A 119 -1.51 14.10 5.61
N GLY A 120 -2.72 14.08 6.19
CA GLY A 120 -3.74 15.12 5.93
C GLY A 120 -4.20 15.26 4.46
N PHE A 121 -4.41 14.14 3.73
CA PHE A 121 -4.51 14.15 2.27
C PHE A 121 -5.80 13.53 1.67
N ALA A 122 -6.97 13.70 2.32
CA ALA A 122 -8.19 12.94 2.02
C ALA A 122 -9.47 13.77 1.80
N PHE A 123 -9.36 14.98 1.26
CA PHE A 123 -10.48 15.94 1.16
C PHE A 123 -11.78 15.41 0.54
N PHE A 124 -11.73 14.70 -0.59
CA PHE A 124 -12.93 14.15 -1.26
C PHE A 124 -13.28 12.72 -0.82
N THR A 125 -12.43 12.07 -0.03
CA THR A 125 -12.63 10.69 0.45
C THR A 125 -13.22 10.68 1.86
N ASP A 126 -12.80 11.61 2.72
CA ASP A 126 -13.22 11.70 4.12
C ASP A 126 -14.61 12.30 4.29
N ASP A 127 -14.96 13.29 3.46
CA ASP A 127 -16.29 13.91 3.47
C ASP A 127 -17.02 13.69 2.13
N PRO A 128 -18.05 12.82 2.08
CA PRO A 128 -18.86 12.62 0.88
C PRO A 128 -19.61 13.88 0.44
N ASP A 129 -19.79 14.86 1.33
CA ASP A 129 -20.40 16.15 1.02
C ASP A 129 -19.48 17.00 0.14
N ASN A 130 -18.16 16.89 0.25
CA ASN A 130 -17.23 17.67 -0.58
C ASN A 130 -17.39 17.36 -2.08
N LYS A 131 -17.76 16.12 -2.40
CA LYS A 131 -18.09 15.72 -3.78
C LYS A 131 -19.35 16.42 -4.29
N THR A 132 -20.39 16.51 -3.47
CA THR A 132 -21.67 17.12 -3.87
C THR A 132 -21.55 18.64 -3.94
N LEU A 133 -20.79 19.26 -3.04
CA LEU A 133 -20.42 20.68 -3.08
C LEU A 133 -19.69 21.06 -4.37
N LEU A 134 -18.74 20.23 -4.82
CA LEU A 134 -18.04 20.42 -6.09
C LEU A 134 -18.97 20.27 -7.30
N ILE A 135 -19.82 19.24 -7.31
CA ILE A 135 -20.79 19.03 -8.39
C ILE A 135 -21.75 20.24 -8.50
N ASN A 136 -22.24 20.75 -7.39
CA ASN A 136 -23.13 21.91 -7.37
C ASN A 136 -22.42 23.19 -7.82
N GLY A 137 -21.17 23.41 -7.40
CA GLY A 137 -20.35 24.54 -7.90
C GLY A 137 -20.08 24.49 -9.41
N ILE A 138 -19.87 23.29 -9.98
CA ILE A 138 -19.67 23.11 -11.43
C ILE A 138 -20.98 23.28 -12.22
N LYS A 139 -22.14 22.96 -11.64
CA LYS A 139 -23.44 23.18 -12.31
C LYS A 139 -23.73 24.66 -12.56
N ASP A 140 -23.21 25.53 -11.71
CA ASP A 140 -23.38 26.98 -11.84
C ASP A 140 -22.40 27.62 -12.83
N MET A 141 -21.43 26.86 -13.34
CA MET A 141 -20.55 27.32 -14.42
C MET A 141 -21.27 27.32 -15.77
N LYS A 142 -20.86 28.24 -16.66
CA LYS A 142 -21.34 28.26 -18.05
C LYS A 142 -20.97 26.96 -18.77
N ALA A 143 -21.92 26.37 -19.50
CA ALA A 143 -21.74 25.09 -20.19
C ALA A 143 -20.51 25.05 -21.12
N ILE A 144 -20.18 26.16 -21.79
CA ILE A 144 -19.01 26.29 -22.66
C ILE A 144 -17.70 26.22 -21.85
N GLU A 145 -17.66 26.85 -20.67
CA GLU A 145 -16.51 26.80 -19.78
C GLU A 145 -16.31 25.39 -19.23
N THR A 146 -17.40 24.73 -18.81
CA THR A 146 -17.36 23.34 -18.34
C THR A 146 -16.88 22.38 -19.44
N LEU A 147 -17.31 22.57 -20.69
CA LEU A 147 -16.81 21.81 -21.84
C LEU A 147 -15.30 22.02 -22.06
N GLY A 148 -14.82 23.25 -21.97
CA GLY A 148 -13.39 23.55 -22.07
C GLY A 148 -12.57 22.81 -21.01
N PHE A 149 -13.05 22.80 -19.77
CA PHE A 149 -12.37 22.07 -18.69
C PHE A 149 -12.41 20.55 -18.87
N VAL A 150 -13.53 19.99 -19.35
CA VAL A 150 -13.61 18.55 -19.68
C VAL A 150 -12.53 18.20 -20.69
N ILE A 151 -12.42 18.95 -21.80
CA ILE A 151 -11.41 18.70 -22.85
C ILE A 151 -9.99 18.79 -22.27
N SER A 152 -9.69 19.82 -21.49
CA SER A 152 -8.36 19.98 -20.87
C SER A 152 -8.01 18.91 -19.83
N SER A 153 -9.02 18.27 -19.23
CA SER A 153 -8.83 17.27 -18.18
C SER A 153 -8.67 15.84 -18.73
N ILE A 154 -8.95 15.58 -20.01
CA ILE A 154 -8.89 14.22 -20.59
C ILE A 154 -7.52 13.59 -20.41
N ILE A 155 -6.45 14.30 -20.79
CA ILE A 155 -5.09 13.75 -20.74
C ILE A 155 -4.68 13.47 -19.28
N PRO A 156 -4.74 14.45 -18.34
CA PRO A 156 -4.42 14.18 -16.93
C PRO A 156 -5.27 13.06 -16.31
N TRP A 157 -6.55 12.99 -16.69
CA TRP A 157 -7.46 11.97 -16.19
C TRP A 157 -7.08 10.56 -16.66
N LEU A 158 -6.73 10.37 -17.93
CA LEU A 158 -6.29 9.08 -18.46
C LEU A 158 -5.02 8.58 -17.76
N PHE A 159 -4.02 9.44 -17.56
CA PHE A 159 -2.79 9.07 -16.83
C PHE A 159 -3.06 8.74 -15.37
N SER A 160 -3.98 9.48 -14.72
CA SER A 160 -4.41 9.20 -13.35
C SER A 160 -5.07 7.82 -13.24
N MET A 161 -5.94 7.49 -14.19
CA MET A 161 -6.63 6.19 -14.24
C MET A 161 -5.66 5.03 -14.47
N ILE A 162 -4.71 5.17 -15.40
CA ILE A 162 -3.67 4.16 -15.64
C ILE A 162 -2.84 3.94 -14.36
N GLY A 163 -2.49 5.03 -13.66
CA GLY A 163 -1.74 4.94 -12.42
C GLY A 163 -2.48 4.17 -11.32
N GLU A 164 -3.79 4.38 -11.20
CA GLU A 164 -4.63 3.64 -10.26
C GLU A 164 -4.68 2.13 -10.55
N VAL A 165 -4.81 1.76 -11.82
CA VAL A 165 -4.84 0.36 -12.24
C VAL A 165 -3.50 -0.34 -11.95
N ILE A 166 -2.37 0.32 -12.23
CA ILE A 166 -1.04 -0.24 -11.95
C ILE A 166 -0.86 -0.45 -10.44
N LEU A 167 -1.25 0.53 -9.62
CA LEU A 167 -1.24 0.41 -8.16
C LEU A 167 -2.05 -0.79 -7.68
N GLN A 168 -3.26 -0.99 -8.20
CA GLN A 168 -4.09 -2.14 -7.85
C GLN A 168 -3.42 -3.48 -8.21
N ILE A 169 -2.81 -3.58 -9.39
CA ILE A 169 -2.10 -4.80 -9.83
C ILE A 169 -0.94 -5.12 -8.86
N VAL A 170 -0.13 -4.14 -8.50
CA VAL A 170 0.99 -4.32 -7.56
C VAL A 170 0.51 -4.77 -6.18
N LEU A 171 -0.57 -4.16 -5.67
CA LEU A 171 -1.13 -4.51 -4.37
C LEU A 171 -1.76 -5.92 -4.35
N ILE A 172 -2.44 -6.32 -5.43
CA ILE A 172 -2.99 -7.68 -5.56
C ILE A 172 -1.86 -8.72 -5.62
N SER A 173 -0.84 -8.49 -6.45
CA SER A 173 0.31 -9.41 -6.57
C SER A 173 0.98 -9.64 -5.23
N ARG A 174 1.15 -8.59 -4.42
CA ARG A 174 1.71 -8.66 -3.07
C ARG A 174 0.89 -9.57 -2.16
N ILE A 175 -0.43 -9.43 -2.15
CA ILE A 175 -1.28 -10.29 -1.30
C ILE A 175 -1.11 -11.75 -1.68
N LEU A 176 -1.14 -12.06 -2.99
CA LEU A 176 -0.94 -13.43 -3.46
C LEU A 176 0.41 -13.99 -3.00
N GLU A 177 1.47 -13.19 -3.07
CA GLU A 177 2.79 -13.59 -2.58
C GLU A 177 2.81 -13.81 -1.07
N LEU A 178 2.22 -12.91 -0.28
CA LEU A 178 2.12 -13.07 1.18
C LEU A 178 1.36 -14.34 1.56
N VAL A 179 0.25 -14.64 0.88
CA VAL A 179 -0.56 -15.85 1.13
C VAL A 179 0.25 -17.11 0.84
N VAL A 180 0.93 -17.17 -0.31
CA VAL A 180 1.82 -18.29 -0.66
C VAL A 180 2.93 -18.43 0.37
N MET A 181 3.54 -17.32 0.74
CA MET A 181 4.57 -17.30 1.77
C MET A 181 4.03 -17.91 3.06
N VAL A 182 3.02 -17.32 3.69
CA VAL A 182 2.50 -17.80 5.00
C VAL A 182 2.18 -19.30 4.98
N THR A 183 1.66 -19.79 3.85
CA THR A 183 1.38 -21.23 3.64
C THR A 183 2.62 -22.10 3.75
N PHE A 184 3.72 -21.68 3.12
CA PHE A 184 4.96 -22.44 3.04
C PHE A 184 6.01 -22.05 4.09
N ALA A 185 5.72 -21.05 4.95
CA ALA A 185 6.56 -20.63 6.06
C ALA A 185 7.08 -21.82 6.92
N PRO A 186 6.23 -22.81 7.30
CA PRO A 186 6.69 -23.94 8.10
C PRO A 186 7.81 -24.74 7.43
N LEU A 187 7.78 -24.92 6.10
CA LEU A 187 8.80 -25.68 5.37
C LEU A 187 10.13 -24.94 5.34
N SER A 188 10.12 -23.65 5.00
CA SER A 188 11.36 -22.86 4.97
C SER A 188 12.00 -22.76 6.34
N ILE A 189 11.18 -22.66 7.40
CA ILE A 189 11.63 -22.62 8.79
C ILE A 189 12.23 -23.97 9.24
N SER A 190 11.81 -25.09 8.65
CA SER A 190 12.34 -26.42 9.02
C SER A 190 13.85 -26.57 8.79
N ASP A 191 14.40 -25.86 7.80
CA ASP A 191 15.82 -25.88 7.47
C ASP A 191 16.71 -25.10 8.45
N ILE A 192 16.12 -24.32 9.38
CA ILE A 192 16.86 -23.66 10.48
C ILE A 192 17.67 -24.69 11.29
N TYR A 193 17.22 -25.95 11.33
CA TYR A 193 17.92 -27.03 12.02
C TYR A 193 19.40 -27.19 11.60
N ARG A 194 19.72 -27.06 10.31
CA ARG A 194 21.08 -27.28 9.79
C ARG A 194 21.95 -26.02 9.86
N GLU A 195 21.39 -24.88 9.44
CA GLU A 195 22.19 -23.69 9.12
C GLU A 195 21.94 -22.50 10.05
N GLY A 196 21.03 -22.62 11.03
CA GLY A 196 20.78 -21.58 12.03
C GLY A 196 20.42 -20.24 11.39
N THR A 197 21.22 -19.21 11.65
CA THR A 197 20.99 -17.84 11.16
C THR A 197 21.28 -17.62 9.68
N ALA A 198 22.06 -18.51 9.05
CA ALA A 198 22.32 -18.48 7.61
C ALA A 198 21.27 -19.28 6.81
N SER A 199 20.31 -19.90 7.49
CA SER A 199 19.37 -20.84 6.87
C SER A 199 18.40 -20.18 5.89
N PRO A 200 17.87 -20.97 4.93
CA PRO A 200 16.76 -20.56 4.08
C PRO A 200 15.54 -20.03 4.85
N GLY A 201 15.29 -20.53 6.07
CA GLY A 201 14.21 -20.04 6.93
C GLY A 201 14.38 -18.60 7.38
N VAL A 202 15.61 -18.17 7.66
CA VAL A 202 15.89 -16.77 8.02
C VAL A 202 15.80 -15.84 6.81
N GLN A 203 16.31 -16.26 5.66
CA GLN A 203 16.13 -15.52 4.41
C GLN A 203 14.65 -15.37 4.07
N TYR A 204 13.88 -16.43 4.29
CA TYR A 204 12.44 -16.42 4.12
C TYR A 204 11.75 -15.41 5.06
N MET A 205 12.09 -15.38 6.36
CA MET A 205 11.54 -14.39 7.30
C MET A 205 11.89 -12.94 6.89
N LYS A 206 13.11 -12.70 6.41
CA LYS A 206 13.51 -11.39 5.88
C LYS A 206 12.71 -10.99 4.65
N ARG A 207 12.34 -11.95 3.79
CA ARG A 207 11.51 -11.69 2.61
C ARG A 207 10.05 -11.41 2.99
N VAL A 208 9.48 -12.13 3.95
CA VAL A 208 8.17 -11.78 4.54
C VAL A 208 8.17 -10.34 5.08
N LEU A 209 9.23 -9.97 5.82
CA LEU A 209 9.39 -8.61 6.32
C LEU A 209 9.50 -7.59 5.17
N ALA A 210 10.24 -7.89 4.10
CA ALA A 210 10.33 -7.00 2.93
C ALA A 210 8.97 -6.74 2.30
N LEU A 211 8.17 -7.79 2.09
CA LEU A 211 6.82 -7.68 1.54
C LEU A 211 5.89 -6.89 2.47
N SER A 212 6.07 -7.01 3.78
CA SER A 212 5.31 -6.22 4.75
C SER A 212 5.65 -4.72 4.67
N LEU A 213 6.95 -4.37 4.54
CA LEU A 213 7.46 -2.99 4.45
C LEU A 213 7.16 -2.30 3.11
N GLN A 214 6.96 -3.06 2.04
CA GLN A 214 6.70 -2.52 0.69
C GLN A 214 5.57 -1.49 0.66
N VAL A 215 4.55 -1.65 1.50
CA VAL A 215 3.42 -0.74 1.62
C VAL A 215 3.85 0.67 2.02
N ILE A 216 4.74 0.76 3.01
CA ILE A 216 5.26 2.04 3.51
C ILE A 216 6.08 2.70 2.41
N VAL A 217 6.89 1.92 1.71
CA VAL A 217 7.71 2.41 0.60
C VAL A 217 6.82 3.00 -0.50
N ILE A 218 5.71 2.34 -0.84
CA ILE A 218 4.74 2.85 -1.83
C ILE A 218 4.12 4.18 -1.35
N ILE A 219 3.75 4.29 -0.07
CA ILE A 219 3.21 5.53 0.51
C ILE A 219 4.24 6.66 0.49
N LEU A 220 5.49 6.38 0.90
CA LEU A 220 6.58 7.35 0.87
C LEU A 220 6.87 7.83 -0.55
N ILE A 221 6.89 6.92 -1.53
CA ILE A 221 7.05 7.26 -2.95
C ILE A 221 5.89 8.18 -3.40
N ASN A 222 4.66 7.90 -2.98
CA ASN A 222 3.51 8.73 -3.34
C ASN A 222 3.60 10.12 -2.70
N ALA A 223 3.89 10.21 -1.40
CA ALA A 223 4.05 11.47 -0.69
C ALA A 223 5.19 12.32 -1.29
N ALA A 224 6.34 11.70 -1.60
CA ALA A 224 7.46 12.38 -2.24
C ALA A 224 7.11 12.88 -3.65
N THR A 225 6.39 12.08 -4.44
CA THR A 225 5.92 12.48 -5.77
C THR A 225 4.99 13.69 -5.69
N GLN A 226 4.05 13.68 -4.74
CA GLN A 226 3.12 14.80 -4.53
C GLN A 226 3.88 16.07 -4.17
N ALA A 227 4.89 15.98 -3.29
CA ALA A 227 5.75 17.10 -2.94
C ALA A 227 6.45 17.72 -4.17
N ILE A 228 6.95 16.86 -5.07
CA ILE A 228 7.63 17.28 -6.29
C ILE A 228 6.64 17.93 -7.27
N ILE A 229 5.47 17.32 -7.50
CA ILE A 229 4.42 17.87 -8.37
C ILE A 229 4.00 19.26 -7.88
N PHE A 230 3.83 19.42 -6.57
CA PHE A 230 3.51 20.71 -5.96
C PHE A 230 4.59 21.76 -6.22
N ALA A 231 5.86 21.44 -6.00
CA ALA A 231 6.98 22.37 -6.25
C ALA A 231 7.09 22.80 -7.73
N ILE A 232 6.65 21.94 -8.65
CA ILE A 232 6.62 22.26 -10.09
C ILE A 232 5.51 23.27 -10.42
N ILE A 233 4.35 23.14 -9.78
CA ILE A 233 3.18 23.98 -10.02
C ILE A 233 3.31 25.32 -9.29
N ASN A 234 3.76 25.30 -8.03
CA ASN A 234 3.97 26.47 -7.19
C ASN A 234 5.46 26.79 -7.09
N LYS A 235 5.98 27.58 -8.05
CA LYS A 235 7.35 28.11 -7.99
C LYS A 235 7.49 29.12 -6.85
N GLY A 236 7.79 28.63 -5.63
CA GLY A 236 8.30 29.46 -4.53
C GLY A 236 7.53 29.46 -3.21
N SER A 237 6.91 28.35 -2.77
CA SER A 237 6.26 28.30 -1.45
C SER A 237 6.58 27.00 -0.70
N ASN A 238 7.16 27.14 0.50
CA ASN A 238 7.53 26.05 1.41
C ASN A 238 6.32 25.62 2.29
N VAL A 239 5.26 25.05 1.70
CA VAL A 239 4.03 24.68 2.43
C VAL A 239 3.57 23.25 2.12
N THR A 240 2.96 22.61 3.12
CA THR A 240 2.47 21.22 3.18
C THR A 240 1.36 20.92 2.15
N ILE A 241 1.36 19.70 1.62
CA ILE A 241 1.29 19.43 0.16
C ILE A 241 -0.12 19.12 -0.42
N GLY A 242 -1.17 18.98 0.40
CA GLY A 242 -2.54 18.66 -0.07
C GLY A 242 -3.66 19.58 0.42
N GLN A 243 -3.45 20.24 1.56
CA GLN A 243 -4.37 21.27 2.08
C GLN A 243 -4.44 22.45 1.11
N THR A 244 -3.29 22.93 0.61
CA THR A 244 -3.22 24.16 -0.21
C THR A 244 -4.06 24.18 -1.50
N ILE A 245 -4.27 23.04 -2.19
CA ILE A 245 -5.09 23.01 -3.42
C ILE A 245 -6.58 22.96 -3.09
N THR A 246 -6.97 22.23 -2.05
CA THR A 246 -8.36 22.18 -1.59
C THR A 246 -8.75 23.40 -0.78
N ASP A 247 -7.80 24.10 -0.15
CA ASP A 247 -8.00 25.39 0.50
C ASP A 247 -8.42 26.47 -0.50
N ILE A 248 -8.15 26.25 -1.81
CA ILE A 248 -8.68 27.10 -2.88
C ILE A 248 -10.21 27.00 -2.93
N LEU A 249 -10.79 25.84 -2.60
CA LEU A 249 -12.23 25.58 -2.62
C LEU A 249 -12.89 26.27 -1.43
N VAL A 250 -13.69 27.30 -1.73
CA VAL A 250 -14.40 28.08 -0.73
C VAL A 250 -15.88 27.71 -0.80
N GLU A 251 -16.43 27.20 0.29
CA GLU A 251 -17.87 26.95 0.44
C GLU A 251 -18.64 28.28 0.41
N ALA A 252 -19.71 28.33 -0.38
CA ALA A 252 -20.63 29.46 -0.39
C ALA A 252 -21.51 29.45 0.88
N GLU A 253 -21.81 30.62 1.45
CA GLU A 253 -22.72 30.71 2.60
C GLU A 253 -24.12 30.18 2.24
N TYR A 254 -24.67 29.34 3.12
CA TYR A 254 -26.02 28.78 2.99
C TYR A 254 -26.81 29.00 4.28
N SER A 255 -28.10 29.32 4.16
CA SER A 255 -28.94 29.76 5.28
C SER A 255 -29.66 28.61 6.01
N GLU A 256 -29.60 27.38 5.49
CA GLU A 256 -30.34 26.21 5.98
C GLU A 256 -29.41 25.13 6.58
N SER A 257 -29.97 24.06 7.14
CA SER A 257 -29.17 22.91 7.60
C SER A 257 -28.43 22.25 6.43
N LYS A 258 -27.13 21.91 6.61
CA LYS A 258 -26.21 21.38 5.56
C LYS A 258 -26.87 20.30 4.71
N ASN A 259 -27.55 19.33 5.32
CA ASN A 259 -28.20 18.22 4.58
C ASN A 259 -29.33 18.68 3.63
N VAL A 260 -30.09 19.70 4.02
CA VAL A 260 -31.17 20.27 3.18
C VAL A 260 -30.55 21.14 2.08
N ALA A 261 -29.52 21.91 2.43
CA ALA A 261 -28.77 22.76 1.51
C ALA A 261 -28.01 21.97 0.44
N LEU A 262 -27.50 20.76 0.76
CA LEU A 262 -26.92 19.85 -0.23
C LEU A 262 -27.95 19.29 -1.19
N ALA A 263 -29.12 18.88 -0.66
CA ALA A 263 -30.19 18.26 -1.43
C ALA A 263 -30.87 19.25 -2.40
N ASN A 264 -31.02 20.51 -1.99
CA ASN A 264 -31.59 21.57 -2.82
C ASN A 264 -30.55 22.28 -3.73
N GLY A 265 -29.26 21.99 -3.55
CA GLY A 265 -28.17 22.53 -4.37
C GLY A 265 -27.67 23.92 -3.97
N SER A 266 -28.11 24.46 -2.83
CA SER A 266 -27.67 25.76 -2.31
C SER A 266 -26.30 25.70 -1.64
N ALA A 267 -25.94 24.57 -1.03
CA ALA A 267 -24.58 24.29 -0.58
C ALA A 267 -23.69 23.90 -1.78
N LYS A 268 -22.67 24.71 -2.04
CA LYS A 268 -21.76 24.59 -3.19
C LYS A 268 -20.42 25.27 -2.93
N PHE A 269 -19.38 24.85 -3.65
CA PHE A 269 -18.18 25.67 -3.77
C PHE A 269 -18.43 26.87 -4.72
N THR A 270 -17.86 28.02 -4.39
CA THR A 270 -17.99 29.23 -5.21
C THR A 270 -17.42 29.01 -6.61
N VAL A 271 -18.07 29.56 -7.63
CA VAL A 271 -17.68 29.33 -9.04
C VAL A 271 -16.23 29.74 -9.33
N ASP A 272 -15.76 30.84 -8.71
CA ASP A 272 -14.38 31.32 -8.88
C ASP A 272 -13.35 30.40 -8.19
N SER A 273 -13.69 29.82 -7.04
CA SER A 273 -12.86 28.81 -6.39
C SER A 273 -12.76 27.53 -7.22
N VAL A 274 -13.87 27.04 -7.77
CA VAL A 274 -13.91 25.86 -8.63
C VAL A 274 -13.10 26.10 -9.91
N ARG A 275 -13.21 27.29 -10.53
CA ARG A 275 -12.42 27.64 -11.72
C ARG A 275 -10.93 27.64 -11.44
N THR A 276 -10.52 28.20 -10.30
CA THR A 276 -9.12 28.27 -9.90
C THR A 276 -8.59 26.88 -9.57
N PHE A 277 -9.36 26.08 -8.84
CA PHE A 277 -9.07 24.67 -8.58
C PHE A 277 -8.87 23.89 -9.89
N MET A 278 -9.78 23.99 -10.86
CA MET A 278 -9.68 23.27 -12.14
C MET A 278 -8.46 23.70 -12.98
N LYS A 279 -8.11 24.99 -12.97
CA LYS A 279 -6.89 25.49 -13.66
C LYS A 279 -5.61 24.96 -13.02
N THR A 280 -5.54 24.98 -11.69
CA THR A 280 -4.40 24.44 -10.94
C THR A 280 -4.28 22.93 -11.14
N LEU A 281 -5.39 22.21 -11.09
CA LEU A 281 -5.46 20.76 -11.19
C LEU A 281 -5.04 20.24 -12.57
N THR A 282 -5.43 20.94 -13.64
CA THR A 282 -5.05 20.59 -15.02
C THR A 282 -3.64 21.04 -15.39
N GLY A 283 -3.00 21.90 -14.59
CA GLY A 283 -1.59 22.26 -14.72
C GLY A 283 -1.18 22.70 -16.13
N GLN A 284 -1.98 23.54 -16.79
CA GLN A 284 -1.87 23.84 -18.22
C GLN A 284 -0.45 24.19 -18.71
N ASP A 285 0.37 24.85 -17.88
CA ASP A 285 1.75 25.23 -18.24
C ASP A 285 2.84 24.20 -17.87
N SER A 286 2.53 23.24 -16.99
CA SER A 286 3.49 22.26 -16.44
C SER A 286 3.06 20.80 -16.58
N LEU A 287 1.98 20.54 -17.32
CA LEU A 287 1.35 19.23 -17.49
C LEU A 287 2.36 18.15 -17.89
N VAL A 288 3.29 18.44 -18.81
CA VAL A 288 4.33 17.48 -19.24
C VAL A 288 5.24 17.09 -18.09
N LYS A 289 5.63 18.04 -17.23
CA LYS A 289 6.49 17.76 -16.08
C LYS A 289 5.74 16.93 -15.04
N VAL A 290 4.48 17.28 -14.78
CA VAL A 290 3.63 16.56 -13.83
C VAL A 290 3.39 15.11 -14.29
N ILE A 291 3.12 14.88 -15.57
CA ILE A 291 3.01 13.53 -16.14
C ILE A 291 4.35 12.79 -16.06
N GLY A 292 5.47 13.46 -16.29
CA GLY A 292 6.81 12.86 -16.14
C GLY A 292 7.05 12.35 -14.71
N VAL A 293 6.67 13.12 -13.70
CA VAL A 293 6.79 12.71 -12.29
C VAL A 293 5.83 11.55 -11.98
N LEU A 294 4.61 11.55 -12.54
CA LEU A 294 3.68 10.42 -12.38
C LEU A 294 4.23 9.12 -12.98
N LEU A 295 4.85 9.18 -14.16
CA LEU A 295 5.47 8.02 -14.77
C LEU A 295 6.67 7.53 -13.94
N ALA A 296 7.48 8.44 -13.41
CA ALA A 296 8.57 8.11 -12.50
C ALA A 296 8.04 7.42 -11.22
N ARG A 297 6.93 7.93 -10.64
CA ARG A 297 6.25 7.30 -9.50
C ARG A 297 5.85 5.87 -9.80
N LEU A 298 5.22 5.63 -10.95
CA LEU A 298 4.78 4.29 -11.34
C LEU A 298 5.98 3.34 -11.52
N GLY A 299 7.07 3.81 -12.10
CA GLY A 299 8.32 3.04 -12.19
C GLY A 299 8.93 2.72 -10.82
N LEU A 300 8.91 3.68 -9.88
CA LEU A 300 9.38 3.48 -8.51
C LEU A 300 8.51 2.50 -7.73
N ILE A 301 7.18 2.60 -7.88
CA ILE A 301 6.23 1.65 -7.28
C ILE A 301 6.46 0.24 -7.83
N TRP A 302 6.69 0.10 -9.14
CA TRP A 302 7.01 -1.18 -9.76
C TRP A 302 8.31 -1.78 -9.18
N ASN A 303 9.32 -0.94 -8.93
CA ASN A 303 10.61 -1.34 -8.36
C ASN A 303 10.64 -1.35 -6.83
N SER A 304 9.51 -1.16 -6.15
CA SER A 304 9.46 -1.10 -4.68
C SER A 304 9.82 -2.43 -4.01
N MET A 305 9.49 -3.56 -4.65
CA MET A 305 9.77 -4.90 -4.12
C MET A 305 11.27 -5.22 -4.03
N PRO A 306 12.07 -5.12 -5.12
CA PRO A 306 13.50 -5.39 -5.03
C PRO A 306 14.24 -4.44 -4.08
N LEU A 307 13.74 -3.21 -3.89
CA LEU A 307 14.27 -2.27 -2.91
C LEU A 307 14.02 -2.77 -1.47
N CYS A 308 12.83 -3.28 -1.18
CA CYS A 308 12.52 -3.82 0.15
C CYS A 308 13.34 -5.07 0.46
N GLU A 309 13.58 -5.93 -0.53
CA GLU A 309 14.44 -7.10 -0.38
C GLU A 309 15.89 -6.71 -0.07
N GLU A 310 16.39 -5.62 -0.64
CA GLU A 310 17.73 -5.09 -0.33
C GLU A 310 17.77 -4.51 1.10
N ILE A 311 16.75 -3.76 1.51
CA ILE A 311 16.64 -3.19 2.87
C ILE A 311 16.63 -4.27 3.94
N THR A 312 15.92 -5.39 3.73
CA THR A 312 15.87 -6.47 4.71
C THR A 312 17.03 -7.47 4.57
N GLY A 313 17.89 -7.30 3.56
CA GLY A 313 18.97 -8.23 3.24
C GLY A 313 18.46 -9.63 2.91
N ALA A 314 17.34 -9.70 2.18
CA ALA A 314 16.75 -10.91 1.62
C ALA A 314 17.36 -11.30 0.26
N LYS A 315 18.13 -10.40 -0.36
CA LYS A 315 19.00 -10.65 -1.51
C LYS A 315 20.42 -11.01 -1.09
#